data_AF-A0A945A8V3-F1
#
_entry.id   AF-A0A945A8V3-F1
#
_cell.length_a   1.000
_cell.length_b   1.000
_cell.length_c   1.000
_cell.angle_alpha   90.00
_cell.angle_beta   90.00
_cell.angle_gamma   90.00
#
_symmetry.space_group_name_H-M   'P 1'
#
loop_
_entity.id
_entity.type
_entity.pdbx_description
1 polymer ?
#
loop_
_entity_poly.entity_id
_entity_poly.type
_entity_poly.pdbx_seq_one_letter_code
_entity_poly.pdbx_strand_id
1 'polypeptide(L)'
;PNTVQAKKAYFYFDDEFVCLGAGITGHRPHPINTTLNQCQLTGEIHIGYANGDRQTVQKETETVLNAPQYIWHDQIGYVFPEATPVNVLAKQQTGRIVDLFDFGSDEWLYEDIFCLYQDHGVQPTDEHYQYIVVPSVTENELRQYVKTSHIQVISNTETLQAVCHDQLGVSGIVFYQPGHIQLTENIKVSVDHPCIALIREMGQTIQVALSNPENTEAEITLQINNHELHFFIPSGQYAGQSIIQTVTL
;
A
#
# COMPACT_ATOMS: atom_id res chain seq x y z
N PRO A 1 -12.00 3.03 -25.13
CA PRO A 1 -11.28 2.06 -24.27
C PRO A 1 -11.88 2.05 -22.87
N ASN A 2 -12.50 0.94 -22.46
CA ASN A 2 -13.09 0.77 -21.12
C ASN A 2 -12.01 0.36 -20.11
N THR A 3 -10.93 1.12 -20.02
CA THR A 3 -9.77 0.81 -19.19
C THR A 3 -9.88 1.48 -17.83
N VAL A 4 -9.45 0.76 -16.79
CA VAL A 4 -9.18 1.31 -15.47
C VAL A 4 -7.67 1.50 -15.38
N GLN A 5 -7.23 2.64 -14.88
CA GLN A 5 -5.82 2.97 -14.67
C GLN A 5 -5.63 3.33 -13.20
N ALA A 6 -4.50 2.91 -12.62
CA ALA A 6 -4.11 3.23 -11.26
C ALA A 6 -2.60 3.02 -11.10
N LYS A 7 -1.97 3.81 -10.23
CA LYS A 7 -0.62 3.58 -9.71
C LYS A 7 -0.74 2.94 -8.34
N LYS A 8 -0.22 1.72 -8.18
CA LYS A 8 -0.30 0.96 -6.93
C LYS A 8 1.11 0.64 -6.45
N ALA A 9 1.44 1.04 -5.23
CA ALA A 9 2.73 0.76 -4.61
C ALA A 9 2.54 0.15 -3.22
N TYR A 10 3.46 -0.73 -2.86
CA TYR A 10 3.48 -1.46 -1.59
C TYR A 10 4.86 -1.28 -0.96
N PHE A 11 4.90 -0.73 0.25
CA PHE A 11 6.12 -0.42 0.98
C PHE A 11 6.19 -1.34 2.20
N TYR A 12 7.08 -2.33 2.15
CA TYR A 12 7.25 -3.32 3.21
C TYR A 12 8.30 -2.86 4.21
N PHE A 13 7.94 -2.86 5.48
CA PHE A 13 8.84 -2.66 6.62
C PHE A 13 8.90 -3.95 7.44
N ASP A 14 9.27 -3.84 8.72
CA ASP A 14 9.45 -5.00 9.58
C ASP A 14 8.09 -5.58 10.03
N ASP A 15 7.24 -4.76 10.66
CA ASP A 15 5.99 -5.21 11.28
C ASP A 15 4.74 -4.84 10.47
N GLU A 16 4.87 -3.92 9.51
CA GLU A 16 3.79 -3.43 8.67
C GLU A 16 4.17 -3.30 7.20
N PHE A 17 3.16 -3.15 6.36
CA PHE A 17 3.35 -2.64 5.02
C PHE A 17 2.30 -1.59 4.66
N VAL A 18 2.73 -0.59 3.91
CA VAL A 18 1.91 0.55 3.49
C VAL A 18 1.47 0.35 2.05
N CYS A 19 0.17 0.49 1.79
CA CYS A 19 -0.42 0.32 0.48
C CYS A 19 -0.89 1.69 -0.02
N LEU A 20 -0.26 2.19 -1.09
CA LEU A 20 -0.62 3.45 -1.72
C LEU A 20 -1.25 3.21 -3.09
N GLY A 21 -2.22 4.04 -3.43
CA GLY A 21 -2.91 4.08 -4.71
C GLY A 21 -3.13 5.51 -5.15
N ALA A 22 -2.80 5.84 -6.40
CA ALA A 22 -3.01 7.18 -6.97
C ALA A 22 -3.41 7.12 -8.45
N GLY A 23 -3.97 8.20 -8.97
CA GLY A 23 -4.36 8.30 -10.38
C GLY A 23 -5.46 7.31 -10.78
N ILE A 24 -6.33 6.92 -9.84
CA ILE A 24 -7.37 5.92 -10.09
C ILE A 24 -8.43 6.56 -10.99
N THR A 25 -8.41 6.17 -12.26
CA THR A 25 -9.29 6.71 -13.30
C THR A 25 -9.93 5.59 -14.08
N GLY A 26 -11.24 5.69 -14.34
CA GLY A 26 -11.94 4.73 -15.17
C GLY A 26 -13.16 5.31 -15.86
N HIS A 27 -13.59 4.65 -16.94
CA HIS A 27 -14.70 5.09 -17.78
C HIS A 27 -15.81 4.02 -17.88
N ARG A 28 -15.97 3.20 -16.83
CA ARG A 28 -16.94 2.10 -16.79
C ARG A 28 -18.24 2.52 -16.07
N PRO A 29 -19.39 1.94 -16.42
CA PRO A 29 -20.66 2.22 -15.75
C PRO A 29 -20.81 1.53 -14.38
N HIS A 30 -19.77 0.83 -13.91
CA HIS A 30 -19.75 0.14 -12.63
C HIS A 30 -18.71 0.80 -11.70
N PRO A 31 -18.91 0.73 -10.37
CA PRO A 31 -17.96 1.24 -9.40
C PRO A 31 -16.58 0.58 -9.53
N ILE A 32 -15.54 1.33 -9.15
CA ILE A 32 -14.18 0.83 -9.07
C ILE A 32 -13.80 0.71 -7.60
N ASN A 33 -13.36 -0.48 -7.20
CA ASN A 33 -13.03 -0.77 -5.81
C ASN A 33 -11.55 -1.10 -5.65
N THR A 34 -10.97 -0.68 -4.53
CA THR A 34 -9.73 -1.28 -4.01
C THR A 34 -10.11 -2.19 -2.85
N THR A 35 -9.95 -3.49 -3.02
CA THR A 35 -10.09 -4.47 -1.93
C THR A 35 -8.82 -4.50 -1.10
N LEU A 36 -8.96 -4.25 0.21
CA LEU A 36 -7.88 -4.36 1.19
C LEU A 36 -7.65 -5.81 1.59
N ASN A 37 -8.74 -6.54 1.85
CA ASN A 37 -8.72 -7.99 2.06
C ASN A 37 -10.08 -8.63 1.76
N GLN A 38 -10.07 -9.90 1.37
CA GLN A 38 -11.23 -10.77 1.28
C GLN A 38 -10.84 -12.19 1.74
N CYS A 39 -11.17 -12.52 2.98
CA CYS A 39 -10.77 -13.77 3.63
C CYS A 39 -11.93 -14.40 4.41
N GLN A 40 -11.71 -15.59 4.97
CA GLN A 40 -12.69 -16.24 5.82
C GLN A 40 -12.99 -15.37 7.06
N LEU A 41 -14.26 -15.22 7.41
CA LEU A 41 -14.68 -14.52 8.61
C LEU A 41 -14.41 -15.39 9.84
N THR A 42 -13.26 -15.17 10.48
CA THR A 42 -12.90 -15.78 11.77
C THR A 42 -13.09 -14.78 12.91
N GLY A 43 -13.97 -15.08 13.86
CA GLY A 43 -14.17 -14.25 15.06
C GLY A 43 -14.87 -12.91 14.80
N GLU A 44 -14.62 -11.94 15.68
CA GLU A 44 -15.23 -10.59 15.62
C GLU A 44 -14.38 -9.62 14.80
N ILE A 45 -15.04 -8.58 14.26
CA ILE A 45 -14.39 -7.46 13.60
C ILE A 45 -14.47 -6.26 14.55
N HIS A 46 -13.33 -5.72 14.97
CA HIS A 46 -13.27 -4.56 15.86
C HIS A 46 -12.87 -3.31 15.09
N ILE A 47 -13.58 -2.21 15.31
CA ILE A 47 -13.40 -0.93 14.63
C ILE A 47 -13.12 0.13 15.69
N GLY A 48 -12.09 0.94 15.47
CA GLY A 48 -11.81 2.11 16.29
C GLY A 48 -11.81 3.39 15.48
N TYR A 49 -12.26 4.47 16.11
CA TYR A 49 -12.34 5.81 15.52
C TYR A 49 -11.41 6.79 16.26
N ALA A 50 -11.00 7.85 15.57
CA ALA A 50 -10.08 8.85 16.12
C ALA A 50 -10.63 9.60 17.34
N ASN A 51 -11.96 9.68 17.50
CA ASN A 51 -12.63 10.27 18.66
C ASN A 51 -12.64 9.33 19.90
N GLY A 52 -12.12 8.11 19.77
CA GLY A 52 -12.10 7.09 20.82
C GLY A 52 -13.30 6.15 20.81
N ASP A 53 -14.28 6.36 19.93
CA ASP A 53 -15.41 5.45 19.76
C ASP A 53 -14.93 4.10 19.22
N ARG A 54 -15.69 3.06 19.57
CA ARG A 54 -15.42 1.68 19.15
C ARG A 54 -16.71 0.98 18.79
N GLN A 55 -16.60 0.10 17.81
CA GLN A 55 -17.69 -0.72 17.33
C GLN A 55 -17.19 -2.15 17.08
N THR A 56 -18.03 -3.13 17.35
CA THR A 56 -17.84 -4.51 16.91
C THR A 56 -18.87 -4.83 15.83
N VAL A 57 -18.43 -5.44 14.74
CA VAL A 57 -19.29 -5.94 13.66
C VAL A 57 -19.32 -7.46 13.70
N GLN A 58 -20.51 -8.02 13.49
CA GLN A 58 -20.76 -9.47 13.47
C GLN A 58 -21.18 -9.93 12.07
N LYS A 59 -21.30 -11.25 11.90
CA LYS A 59 -21.87 -11.89 10.71
C LYS A 59 -23.25 -11.31 10.35
N GLU A 60 -23.57 -11.39 9.06
CA GLU A 60 -24.77 -10.81 8.42
C GLU A 60 -24.76 -9.28 8.35
N THR A 61 -23.57 -8.67 8.38
CA THR A 61 -23.41 -7.22 8.27
C THR A 61 -22.86 -6.83 6.91
N GLU A 62 -23.41 -5.77 6.35
CA GLU A 62 -22.81 -5.00 5.27
C GLU A 62 -23.02 -3.53 5.59
N THR A 63 -21.93 -2.79 5.76
CA THR A 63 -21.99 -1.40 6.20
C THR A 63 -20.86 -0.59 5.61
N VAL A 64 -21.13 0.70 5.43
CA VAL A 64 -20.11 1.71 5.17
C VAL A 64 -19.67 2.29 6.51
N LEU A 65 -18.36 2.36 6.72
CA LEU A 65 -17.75 2.99 7.88
C LEU A 65 -17.18 4.34 7.43
N ASN A 66 -17.63 5.41 8.09
CA ASN A 66 -17.15 6.75 7.81
C ASN A 66 -15.86 7.00 8.60
N ALA A 67 -14.71 6.95 7.91
CA ALA A 67 -13.40 7.28 8.46
C ALA A 67 -13.03 6.51 9.76
N PRO A 68 -13.04 5.16 9.77
CA PRO A 68 -12.42 4.42 10.85
C PRO A 68 -10.93 4.76 10.92
N GLN A 69 -10.38 4.85 12.13
CA GLN A 69 -8.93 4.98 12.33
C GLN A 69 -8.24 3.63 12.11
N TYR A 70 -8.88 2.55 12.58
CA TYR A 70 -8.43 1.19 12.31
C TYR A 70 -9.60 0.21 12.27
N ILE A 71 -9.37 -0.91 11.58
CA ILE A 71 -10.18 -2.12 11.63
C ILE A 71 -9.25 -3.29 11.99
N TRP A 72 -9.69 -4.15 12.89
CA TRP A 72 -8.98 -5.36 13.28
C TRP A 72 -9.86 -6.58 12.99
N HIS A 73 -9.27 -7.59 12.35
CA HIS A 73 -9.92 -8.88 12.09
C HIS A 73 -8.85 -9.97 11.99
N ASP A 74 -9.08 -11.10 12.67
CA ASP A 74 -8.24 -12.31 12.61
C ASP A 74 -6.73 -12.04 12.72
N GLN A 75 -6.34 -11.25 13.73
CA GLN A 75 -4.95 -10.85 14.00
C GLN A 75 -4.30 -9.97 12.92
N ILE A 76 -5.10 -9.32 12.07
CA ILE A 76 -4.64 -8.35 11.07
C ILE A 76 -5.27 -7.00 11.38
N GLY A 77 -4.43 -5.98 11.51
CA GLY A 77 -4.84 -4.58 11.59
C GLY A 77 -4.81 -3.90 10.23
N TYR A 78 -5.86 -3.13 9.93
CA TYR A 78 -5.93 -2.22 8.80
C TYR A 78 -6.04 -0.80 9.37
N VAL A 79 -5.02 0.02 9.19
CA VAL A 79 -4.95 1.39 9.72
C VAL A 79 -5.10 2.39 8.58
N PHE A 80 -5.84 3.46 8.83
CA PHE A 80 -6.11 4.52 7.87
C PHE A 80 -5.45 5.82 8.33
N PRO A 81 -4.31 6.21 7.73
CA PRO A 81 -3.61 7.46 8.08
C PRO A 81 -4.43 8.72 7.75
N GLU A 82 -5.36 8.61 6.80
CA GLU A 82 -6.32 9.64 6.43
C GLU A 82 -7.76 9.16 6.65
N ALA A 83 -8.66 10.12 6.79
CA ALA A 83 -10.08 9.86 6.97
C ALA A 83 -10.70 9.29 5.68
N THR A 84 -10.76 7.96 5.57
CA THR A 84 -11.21 7.26 4.37
C THR A 84 -12.50 6.48 4.64
N PRO A 85 -13.59 6.68 3.87
CA PRO A 85 -14.75 5.81 3.95
C PRO A 85 -14.43 4.42 3.39
N VAL A 86 -14.81 3.37 4.11
CA VAL A 86 -14.58 1.99 3.69
C VAL A 86 -15.80 1.13 3.92
N ASN A 87 -15.94 0.09 3.10
CA ASN A 87 -17.03 -0.86 3.16
C ASN A 87 -16.55 -2.13 3.86
N VAL A 88 -17.37 -2.63 4.79
CA VAL A 88 -17.18 -3.93 5.43
C VAL A 88 -18.36 -4.82 5.07
N LEU A 89 -18.05 -5.98 4.52
CA LEU A 89 -18.97 -7.09 4.33
C LEU A 89 -18.52 -8.26 5.20
N ALA A 90 -19.42 -8.74 6.05
CA ALA A 90 -19.24 -9.89 6.92
C ALA A 90 -20.44 -10.81 6.72
N LYS A 91 -20.47 -11.57 5.62
CA LYS A 91 -21.64 -12.35 5.18
C LYS A 91 -21.23 -13.70 4.62
N GLN A 92 -22.16 -14.65 4.62
CA GLN A 92 -22.00 -15.88 3.89
C GLN A 92 -21.95 -15.62 2.38
N GLN A 93 -20.91 -16.12 1.73
CA GLN A 93 -20.76 -16.19 0.28
C GLN A 93 -20.97 -17.63 -0.16
N THR A 94 -21.39 -17.79 -1.41
CA THR A 94 -21.66 -19.11 -1.99
C THR A 94 -21.08 -19.22 -3.38
N GLY A 95 -20.73 -20.44 -3.78
CA GLY A 95 -20.21 -20.71 -5.12
C GLY A 95 -20.06 -22.19 -5.37
N ARG A 96 -19.77 -22.55 -6.62
CA ARG A 96 -19.53 -23.93 -7.06
C ARG A 96 -18.19 -23.99 -7.78
N ILE A 97 -17.49 -25.11 -7.64
CA ILE A 97 -16.20 -25.31 -8.30
C ILE A 97 -16.36 -25.33 -9.82
N VAL A 98 -17.46 -25.92 -10.32
CA VAL A 98 -17.76 -25.96 -11.76
C VAL A 98 -17.90 -24.56 -12.38
N ASP A 99 -18.37 -23.55 -11.65
CA ASP A 99 -18.52 -22.18 -12.18
C ASP A 99 -17.16 -21.45 -12.36
N LEU A 100 -16.10 -21.93 -11.71
CA LEU A 100 -14.77 -21.33 -11.78
C LEU A 100 -13.88 -21.98 -12.83
N PHE A 101 -14.01 -23.31 -13.02
CA PHE A 101 -13.09 -24.09 -13.83
C PHE A 101 -13.76 -24.79 -15.02
N ASP A 102 -15.08 -24.68 -15.18
CA ASP A 102 -15.89 -25.42 -16.16
C ASP A 102 -15.85 -26.96 -15.99
N PHE A 103 -15.26 -27.44 -14.89
CA PHE A 103 -15.26 -28.85 -14.45
C PHE A 103 -15.13 -28.93 -12.92
N GLY A 104 -15.46 -30.09 -12.35
CA GLY A 104 -15.41 -30.32 -10.90
C GLY A 104 -16.82 -30.52 -10.31
N SER A 105 -16.92 -30.38 -8.98
CA SER A 105 -18.19 -30.56 -8.27
C SER A 105 -19.17 -29.42 -8.60
N ASP A 106 -20.44 -29.79 -8.82
CA ASP A 106 -21.59 -28.88 -8.96
C ASP A 106 -22.29 -28.64 -7.60
N GLU A 107 -21.72 -29.14 -6.50
CA GLU A 107 -22.23 -28.89 -5.17
C GLU A 107 -21.98 -27.44 -4.72
N TRP A 108 -22.99 -26.85 -4.07
CA TRP A 108 -22.88 -25.52 -3.49
C TRP A 108 -22.01 -25.52 -2.24
N LEU A 109 -21.01 -24.64 -2.23
CA LEU A 109 -20.18 -24.31 -1.07
C LEU A 109 -20.70 -23.03 -0.43
N TYR A 110 -20.53 -22.94 0.90
CA TYR A 110 -21.01 -21.84 1.72
C TYR A 110 -19.92 -21.47 2.72
N GLU A 111 -19.41 -20.24 2.65
CA GLU A 111 -18.35 -19.77 3.53
C GLU A 111 -18.68 -18.38 4.07
N ASP A 112 -18.44 -18.16 5.35
CA ASP A 112 -18.56 -16.83 5.94
C ASP A 112 -17.31 -16.02 5.56
N ILE A 113 -17.50 -14.88 4.90
CA ILE A 113 -16.41 -14.07 4.34
C ILE A 113 -16.39 -12.69 4.97
N PHE A 114 -15.20 -12.26 5.38
CA PHE A 114 -14.86 -10.87 5.65
C PHE A 114 -14.31 -10.25 4.37
N CYS A 115 -14.88 -9.13 3.92
CA CYS A 115 -14.37 -8.33 2.82
C CYS A 115 -14.32 -6.86 3.25
N LEU A 116 -13.14 -6.26 3.11
CA LEU A 116 -12.88 -4.85 3.38
C LEU A 116 -12.40 -4.19 2.10
N TYR A 117 -13.09 -3.13 1.67
CA TYR A 117 -12.73 -2.43 0.44
C TYR A 117 -13.10 -0.94 0.48
N GLN A 118 -12.35 -0.13 -0.25
CA GLN A 118 -12.71 1.25 -0.56
C GLN A 118 -13.41 1.28 -1.92
N ASP A 119 -14.53 2.00 -2.00
CA ASP A 119 -15.27 2.27 -3.23
C ASP A 119 -14.89 3.66 -3.75
N HIS A 120 -14.34 3.73 -4.97
CA HIS A 120 -13.93 4.97 -5.65
C HIS A 120 -15.07 5.56 -6.51
N GLY A 121 -16.24 4.92 -6.50
CA GLY A 121 -17.40 5.32 -7.26
C GLY A 121 -17.35 4.91 -8.74
N VAL A 122 -18.36 5.38 -9.47
CA VAL A 122 -18.53 5.14 -10.91
C VAL A 122 -17.76 6.22 -11.67
N GLN A 123 -16.92 5.78 -12.62
CA GLN A 123 -16.08 6.67 -13.44
C GLN A 123 -15.20 7.63 -12.62
N PRO A 124 -14.40 7.12 -11.66
CA PRO A 124 -13.51 7.99 -10.88
C PRO A 124 -12.52 8.70 -11.79
N THR A 125 -12.06 9.86 -11.33
CA THR A 125 -11.03 10.67 -11.99
C THR A 125 -10.02 11.07 -10.93
N ASP A 126 -8.78 10.59 -11.06
CA ASP A 126 -7.67 10.89 -10.13
C ASP A 126 -7.98 10.57 -8.65
N GLU A 127 -8.72 9.50 -8.40
CA GLU A 127 -8.96 9.01 -7.04
C GLU A 127 -7.71 8.32 -6.45
N HIS A 128 -7.65 8.20 -5.13
CA HIS A 128 -6.52 7.62 -4.41
C HIS A 128 -6.98 6.75 -3.23
N TYR A 129 -6.07 5.88 -2.78
CA TYR A 129 -6.21 5.18 -1.50
C TYR A 129 -4.89 5.18 -0.75
N GLN A 130 -4.98 5.11 0.56
CA GLN A 130 -3.87 4.75 1.42
C GLN A 130 -4.34 4.00 2.65
N TYR A 131 -3.65 2.92 2.99
CA TYR A 131 -3.88 2.15 4.20
C TYR A 131 -2.60 1.42 4.60
N ILE A 132 -2.48 1.08 5.88
CA ILE A 132 -1.38 0.30 6.43
C ILE A 132 -1.95 -1.03 6.90
N VAL A 133 -1.24 -2.11 6.61
CA VAL A 133 -1.56 -3.44 7.12
C VAL A 133 -0.53 -3.83 8.17
N VAL A 134 -1.00 -4.23 9.34
CA VAL A 134 -0.19 -4.71 10.47
C VAL A 134 -0.58 -6.17 10.73
N PRO A 135 0.18 -7.14 10.20
CA PRO A 135 -0.09 -8.56 10.43
C PRO A 135 0.27 -8.99 11.86
N SER A 136 -0.25 -10.15 12.28
CA SER A 136 0.12 -10.82 13.54
C SER A 136 0.00 -9.93 14.79
N VAL A 137 -1.04 -9.11 14.85
CA VAL A 137 -1.24 -8.10 15.89
C VAL A 137 -2.52 -8.37 16.68
N THR A 138 -2.50 -8.22 18.00
CA THR A 138 -3.74 -8.21 18.80
C THR A 138 -4.46 -6.87 18.69
N GLU A 139 -5.76 -6.81 18.99
CA GLU A 139 -6.50 -5.52 18.99
C GLU A 139 -5.84 -4.49 19.93
N ASN A 140 -5.36 -4.93 21.10
CA ASN A 140 -4.73 -4.03 22.05
C ASN A 140 -3.38 -3.49 21.55
N GLU A 141 -2.56 -4.32 20.89
CA GLU A 141 -1.31 -3.88 20.27
C GLU A 141 -1.59 -2.93 19.11
N LEU A 142 -2.58 -3.21 18.26
CA LEU A 142 -2.96 -2.32 17.17
C LEU A 142 -3.39 -0.95 17.70
N ARG A 143 -4.13 -0.91 18.82
CA ARG A 143 -4.51 0.34 19.49
C ARG A 143 -3.33 1.14 20.02
N GLN A 144 -2.20 0.50 20.34
CA GLN A 144 -0.98 1.21 20.67
C GLN A 144 -0.26 1.65 19.39
N TYR A 145 -0.16 0.77 18.39
CA TYR A 145 0.43 1.05 17.10
C TYR A 145 -0.15 2.33 16.47
N VAL A 146 -1.47 2.49 16.42
CA VAL A 146 -2.09 3.69 15.82
C VAL A 146 -1.73 5.01 16.54
N LYS A 147 -1.25 4.96 17.78
CA LYS A 147 -0.81 6.14 18.54
C LYS A 147 0.67 6.42 18.41
N THR A 148 1.45 5.41 18.07
CA THR A 148 2.92 5.46 18.06
C THR A 148 3.49 5.10 16.68
N SER A 149 2.66 5.02 15.64
CA SER A 149 3.12 4.67 14.30
C SER A 149 4.18 5.66 13.84
N HIS A 150 5.25 5.12 13.28
CA HIS A 150 6.40 5.87 12.76
C HIS A 150 6.35 5.99 11.23
N ILE A 151 5.22 5.64 10.63
CA ILE A 151 4.99 5.73 9.19
C ILE A 151 4.54 7.13 8.81
N GLN A 152 5.22 7.72 7.83
CA GLN A 152 4.82 8.96 7.20
C GLN A 152 4.67 8.73 5.69
N VAL A 153 3.47 9.00 5.15
CA VAL A 153 3.26 9.08 3.71
C VAL A 153 3.73 10.45 3.25
N ILE A 154 4.84 10.49 2.52
CA ILE A 154 5.45 11.75 2.04
C ILE A 154 4.79 12.21 0.74
N SER A 155 4.39 11.26 -0.10
CA SER A 155 3.72 11.55 -1.38
C SER A 155 2.89 10.37 -1.85
N ASN A 156 1.73 10.65 -2.43
CA ASN A 156 0.86 9.66 -3.05
C ASN A 156 0.22 10.24 -4.33
N THR A 157 0.99 10.34 -5.41
CA THR A 157 0.54 10.91 -6.69
C THR A 157 0.78 9.94 -7.85
N GLU A 158 0.23 10.26 -9.03
CA GLU A 158 0.46 9.46 -10.25
C GLU A 158 1.91 9.49 -10.76
N THR A 159 2.69 10.49 -10.33
CA THR A 159 4.10 10.66 -10.74
C THR A 159 5.07 10.10 -9.72
N LEU A 160 4.68 10.05 -8.44
CA LEU A 160 5.54 9.62 -7.35
C LEU A 160 4.74 9.12 -6.14
N GLN A 161 5.19 8.01 -5.54
CA GLN A 161 4.69 7.53 -4.25
C GLN A 161 5.86 7.29 -3.31
N ALA A 162 5.78 7.79 -2.06
CA ALA A 162 6.87 7.67 -1.09
C ALA A 162 6.37 7.56 0.35
N VAL A 163 7.06 6.71 1.10
CA VAL A 163 6.80 6.47 2.52
C VAL A 163 8.12 6.48 3.29
N CYS A 164 8.14 7.17 4.43
CA CYS A 164 9.23 7.15 5.40
C CYS A 164 8.81 6.37 6.65
N HIS A 165 9.72 5.59 7.21
CA HIS A 165 9.61 4.99 8.53
C HIS A 165 10.68 5.57 9.44
N ASP A 166 10.29 6.52 10.29
CA ASP A 166 11.22 7.38 11.04
C ASP A 166 12.12 6.59 12.00
N GLN A 167 11.55 5.63 12.73
CA GLN A 167 12.32 4.83 13.70
C GLN A 167 13.34 3.90 13.02
N LEU A 168 13.04 3.37 11.83
CA LEU A 168 13.96 2.52 11.07
C LEU A 168 14.98 3.34 10.26
N GLY A 169 14.71 4.63 10.04
CA GLY A 169 15.48 5.46 9.11
C GLY A 169 15.42 4.93 7.69
N VAL A 170 14.28 4.37 7.29
CA VAL A 170 14.09 3.77 5.95
C VAL A 170 13.00 4.51 5.20
N SER A 171 13.30 4.90 3.97
CA SER A 171 12.34 5.47 3.03
C SER A 171 12.25 4.63 1.76
N GLY A 172 11.04 4.28 1.36
CA GLY A 172 10.77 3.68 0.06
C GLY A 172 10.15 4.70 -0.89
N ILE A 173 10.57 4.71 -2.15
CA ILE A 173 10.12 5.65 -3.17
C ILE A 173 9.89 4.92 -4.49
N VAL A 174 8.77 5.21 -5.13
CA VAL A 174 8.45 4.82 -6.50
C VAL A 174 8.36 6.08 -7.34
N PHE A 175 9.34 6.31 -8.21
CA PHE A 175 9.33 7.37 -9.21
C PHE A 175 8.76 6.82 -10.52
N TYR A 176 7.55 7.24 -10.89
CA TYR A 176 6.97 6.90 -12.20
C TYR A 176 7.50 7.81 -13.32
N GLN A 177 8.05 8.96 -12.93
CA GLN A 177 8.68 9.95 -13.80
C GLN A 177 9.93 10.51 -13.11
N PRO A 178 10.89 11.07 -13.86
CA PRO A 178 11.98 11.86 -13.29
C PRO A 178 11.42 12.94 -12.35
N GLY A 179 12.08 13.17 -11.22
CA GLY A 179 11.51 14.02 -10.19
C GLY A 179 12.38 14.16 -8.97
N HIS A 180 11.82 14.83 -7.95
CA HIS A 180 12.47 15.04 -6.67
C HIS A 180 11.47 14.98 -5.53
N ILE A 181 11.97 14.68 -4.34
CA ILE A 181 11.18 14.64 -3.11
C ILE A 181 12.02 15.06 -1.91
N GLN A 182 11.42 15.80 -0.99
CA GLN A 182 11.97 16.03 0.34
C GLN A 182 11.45 14.93 1.27
N LEU A 183 12.30 14.00 1.71
CA LEU A 183 11.88 12.87 2.55
C LEU A 183 11.78 13.27 4.03
N THR A 184 12.80 13.98 4.51
CA THR A 184 12.88 14.53 5.87
C THR A 184 13.45 15.93 5.80
N GLU A 185 13.57 16.67 6.90
CA GLU A 185 14.18 18.01 6.88
C GLU A 185 15.60 18.03 6.29
N ASN A 186 16.34 16.92 6.45
CA ASN A 186 17.75 16.83 6.07
C ASN A 186 18.02 16.01 4.80
N ILE A 187 17.03 15.28 4.27
CA ILE A 187 17.22 14.39 3.13
C ILE A 187 16.31 14.82 1.98
N LYS A 188 16.93 15.33 0.91
CA LYS A 188 16.30 15.57 -0.38
C LYS A 188 16.85 14.60 -1.41
N VAL A 189 15.97 14.01 -2.20
CA VAL A 189 16.31 13.03 -3.25
C VAL A 189 15.80 13.51 -4.59
N SER A 190 16.59 13.34 -5.65
CA SER A 190 16.11 13.48 -7.02
C SER A 190 16.67 12.42 -7.94
N VAL A 191 15.91 12.07 -8.97
CA VAL A 191 16.31 11.10 -10.01
C VAL A 191 15.99 11.65 -11.39
N ASP A 192 16.81 11.29 -12.36
CA ASP A 192 16.68 11.67 -13.76
C ASP A 192 15.87 10.66 -14.60
N HIS A 193 15.53 9.50 -14.04
CA HIS A 193 14.75 8.42 -14.69
C HIS A 193 13.70 7.82 -13.73
N PRO A 194 12.62 7.20 -14.26
CA PRO A 194 11.74 6.36 -13.46
C PRO A 194 12.51 5.21 -12.80
N CYS A 195 12.28 5.00 -11.50
CA CYS A 195 12.95 3.96 -10.73
C CYS A 195 12.20 3.65 -9.43
N ILE A 196 12.58 2.55 -8.79
CA ILE A 196 12.21 2.27 -7.40
C ILE A 196 13.48 2.41 -6.55
N ALA A 197 13.40 3.19 -5.48
CA ALA A 197 14.52 3.42 -4.57
C ALA A 197 14.13 3.08 -3.12
N LEU A 198 15.04 2.41 -2.42
CA LEU A 198 15.01 2.23 -0.98
C LEU A 198 16.22 2.92 -0.38
N ILE A 199 15.98 3.84 0.54
CA ILE A 199 17.01 4.67 1.18
C ILE A 199 17.03 4.34 2.66
N ARG A 200 18.21 3.99 3.17
CA ARG A 200 18.43 3.65 4.57
C ARG A 200 19.48 4.55 5.19
N GLU A 201 19.09 5.28 6.22
CA GLU A 201 19.96 6.13 7.03
C GLU A 201 20.66 5.28 8.11
N MET A 202 21.99 5.38 8.17
CA MET A 202 22.88 4.65 9.07
C MET A 202 23.87 5.63 9.73
N GLY A 203 23.35 6.56 10.53
CA GLY A 203 24.13 7.67 11.08
C GLY A 203 24.47 8.69 10.00
N GLN A 204 25.75 8.93 9.74
CA GLN A 204 26.20 9.81 8.64
C GLN A 204 26.23 9.12 7.28
N THR A 205 25.98 7.81 7.24
CA THR A 205 26.03 7.02 6.02
C THR A 205 24.62 6.76 5.52
N ILE A 206 24.40 6.90 4.23
CA ILE A 206 23.17 6.54 3.55
C ILE A 206 23.45 5.40 2.58
N GLN A 207 22.68 4.34 2.70
CA GLN A 207 22.66 3.26 1.71
C GLN A 207 21.43 3.42 0.81
N VAL A 208 21.63 3.25 -0.49
CA VAL A 208 20.60 3.36 -1.51
C VAL A 208 20.57 2.06 -2.30
N ALA A 209 19.42 1.40 -2.32
CA ALA A 209 19.13 0.32 -3.26
C ALA A 209 18.19 0.85 -4.34
N LEU A 210 18.56 0.70 -5.61
CA LEU A 210 17.82 1.25 -6.75
C LEU A 210 17.60 0.18 -7.81
N SER A 211 16.38 0.11 -8.37
CA SER A 211 16.04 -0.77 -9.49
C SER A 211 15.25 -0.02 -10.58
N ASN A 212 15.33 -0.52 -11.81
CA ASN A 212 14.49 -0.09 -12.93
C ASN A 212 13.37 -1.12 -13.17
N PRO A 213 12.11 -0.84 -12.81
CA PRO A 213 11.01 -1.78 -13.00
C PRO A 213 10.61 -2.00 -14.47
N GLU A 214 11.11 -1.19 -15.40
CA GLU A 214 10.88 -1.40 -16.85
C GLU A 214 11.68 -2.60 -17.40
N ASN A 215 12.59 -3.19 -16.61
CA ASN A 215 13.45 -4.30 -17.01
C ASN A 215 14.28 -3.98 -18.27
N THR A 216 14.69 -2.72 -18.40
CA THR A 216 15.55 -2.21 -19.47
C THR A 216 16.87 -1.71 -18.89
N GLU A 217 17.91 -1.72 -19.72
CA GLU A 217 19.19 -1.09 -19.39
C GLU A 217 18.99 0.41 -19.20
N ALA A 218 19.54 0.96 -18.12
CA ALA A 218 19.46 2.38 -17.82
C ALA A 218 20.68 2.82 -17.02
N GLU A 219 21.13 4.05 -17.27
CA GLU A 219 22.05 4.76 -16.40
C GLU A 219 21.23 5.81 -15.65
N ILE A 220 21.10 5.63 -14.34
CA ILE A 220 20.23 6.45 -13.50
C ILE A 220 21.09 7.25 -12.53
N THR A 221 20.96 8.56 -12.59
CA THR A 221 21.60 9.48 -11.64
C THR A 221 20.63 9.78 -10.53
N LEU A 222 20.98 9.37 -9.31
CA LEU A 222 20.26 9.72 -8.10
C LEU A 222 21.11 10.71 -7.30
N GLN A 223 20.52 11.86 -6.96
CA GLN A 223 21.14 12.86 -6.11
C GLN A 223 20.52 12.80 -4.71
N ILE A 224 21.37 12.73 -3.68
CA ILE A 224 20.97 12.90 -2.27
C ILE A 224 21.66 14.15 -1.74
N ASN A 225 20.87 15.18 -1.43
CA ASN A 225 21.37 16.50 -1.06
C ASN A 225 22.36 17.05 -2.11
N ASN A 226 23.65 17.11 -1.78
CA ASN A 226 24.72 17.58 -2.66
C ASN A 226 25.59 16.44 -3.22
N HIS A 227 25.22 15.19 -2.96
CA HIS A 227 25.97 14.01 -3.38
C HIS A 227 25.27 13.32 -4.55
N GLU A 228 26.04 12.86 -5.52
CA GLU A 228 25.57 12.22 -6.75
C GLU A 228 25.97 10.74 -6.77
N LEU A 229 25.03 9.86 -7.10
CA LEU A 229 25.21 8.42 -7.23
C LEU A 229 24.77 7.98 -8.62
N HIS A 230 25.65 7.29 -9.34
CA HIS A 230 25.37 6.79 -10.69
C HIS A 230 25.13 5.28 -10.65
N PHE A 231 23.93 4.86 -11.06
CA PHE A 231 23.51 3.47 -11.09
C PHE A 231 23.47 2.96 -12.53
N PHE A 232 24.29 1.96 -12.82
CA PHE A 232 24.23 1.19 -14.07
C PHE A 232 23.31 -0.01 -13.87
N ILE A 233 22.09 0.07 -14.40
CA ILE A 233 21.09 -1.00 -14.28
C ILE A 233 21.31 -2.03 -15.39
N PRO A 234 21.54 -3.31 -15.03
CA PRO A 234 21.89 -4.32 -16.02
C PRO A 234 20.68 -4.75 -16.87
N SER A 235 20.96 -5.32 -18.03
CA SER A 235 19.97 -5.91 -18.95
C SER A 235 19.96 -7.45 -18.90
N GLY A 236 19.15 -8.06 -19.76
CA GLY A 236 19.08 -9.51 -19.90
C GLY A 236 18.53 -10.19 -18.64
N GLN A 237 19.19 -11.26 -18.20
CA GLN A 237 18.73 -12.05 -17.05
C GLN A 237 18.79 -11.31 -15.70
N TYR A 238 19.48 -10.17 -15.65
CA TYR A 238 19.61 -9.33 -14.46
C TYR A 238 18.73 -8.07 -14.51
N ALA A 239 17.95 -7.89 -15.58
CA ALA A 239 17.04 -6.76 -15.72
C ALA A 239 16.07 -6.68 -14.53
N GLY A 240 15.93 -5.48 -13.97
CA GLY A 240 15.11 -5.22 -12.78
C GLY A 240 15.79 -5.52 -11.43
N GLN A 241 17.03 -6.02 -11.42
CA GLN A 241 17.78 -6.24 -10.18
C GLN A 241 18.07 -4.91 -9.47
N SER A 242 18.00 -4.91 -8.14
CA SER A 242 18.45 -3.78 -7.32
C SER A 242 19.98 -3.69 -7.27
N ILE A 243 20.49 -2.50 -7.56
CA ILE A 243 21.90 -2.12 -7.39
C ILE A 243 22.02 -1.28 -6.12
N ILE A 244 23.04 -1.57 -5.29
CA ILE A 244 23.21 -0.93 -3.99
C ILE A 244 24.47 -0.08 -4.01
N GLN A 245 24.35 1.17 -3.55
CA GLN A 245 25.46 2.08 -3.32
C GLN A 245 25.33 2.74 -1.95
N THR A 246 26.43 3.34 -1.49
CA THR A 246 26.51 4.00 -0.19
C THR A 246 27.21 5.34 -0.33
N VAL A 247 26.73 6.35 0.39
CA VAL A 247 27.33 7.69 0.48
C VAL A 247 27.43 8.13 1.93
N THR A 248 28.44 8.92 2.27
CA THR A 248 28.56 9.58 3.58
C THR A 248 28.22 11.06 3.40
N LEU A 249 27.24 11.54 4.18
CA LEU A 249 26.73 12.92 4.12
C LEU A 249 27.74 13.97 4.58
#